data_AF-A0A2E7QGY1-F1
#
_entry.id   AF-A0A2E7QGY1-F1
#
_cell.length_a   1.000
_cell.length_b   1.000
_cell.length_c   1.000
_cell.angle_alpha   90.00
_cell.angle_beta   90.00
_cell.angle_gamma   90.00
#
_symmetry.space_group_name_H-M   'P 1'
#
loop_
_entity.id
_entity.type
_entity.pdbx_description
1 polymer ?
#
loop_
_entity_poly.entity_id
_entity_poly.type
_entity_poly.pdbx_seq_one_letter_code
_entity_poly.pdbx_strand_id
1 'polypeptide(L)' 'MNTSIGSDKVLLTRQRAAVLYITLNRPNSGNSLSPKLIGELLEIWQRLGDDRTVKVVVQK' A
#
# COMPACT_ATOMS: atom_id res chain seq x y z
N MET A 1 4.32 8.99 -13.32
CA MET A 1 3.54 8.46 -12.17
C MET A 1 2.42 7.60 -12.75
N ASN A 2 2.59 6.27 -12.80
CA ASN A 2 1.58 5.38 -13.39
C ASN A 2 0.51 5.04 -12.35
N THR A 3 -0.66 5.66 -12.46
CA THR A 3 -1.85 5.29 -11.68
C THR A 3 -2.61 4.23 -12.48
N SER A 4 -2.35 2.95 -12.21
CA SER A 4 -3.15 1.86 -12.76
C SER A 4 -4.51 1.80 -12.05
N ILE A 5 -5.56 2.16 -12.79
CA ILE A 5 -6.97 2.02 -12.41
C ILE A 5 -7.31 0.53 -12.46
N GLY A 6 -7.30 -0.14 -11.31
CA GLY A 6 -7.77 -1.51 -11.15
C GLY A 6 -8.66 -1.58 -9.92
N SER A 7 -9.96 -1.81 -10.13
CA SER A 7 -11.01 -1.86 -9.10
C SER A 7 -10.90 -3.05 -8.13
N ASP A 8 -9.89 -3.90 -8.26
CA ASP A 8 -9.67 -5.14 -7.47
C ASP A 8 -8.47 -5.09 -6.51
N LYS A 9 -7.84 -3.91 -6.35
CA LYS A 9 -6.71 -3.76 -5.41
C LYS A 9 -7.20 -3.73 -3.97
N VAL A 10 -6.60 -4.59 -3.13
CA VAL A 10 -6.88 -4.63 -1.69
C VAL A 10 -6.01 -3.68 -0.90
N LEU A 11 -4.98 -3.08 -1.53
CA LEU A 11 -4.20 -1.96 -1.02
C LEU A 11 -4.18 -0.79 -2.00
N LEU A 12 -4.29 0.43 -1.46
CA LEU A 12 -4.06 1.66 -2.20
C LEU A 12 -2.82 2.36 -1.64
N THR A 13 -2.00 2.93 -2.52
CA THR A 13 -0.80 3.68 -2.13
C THR A 13 -0.87 5.10 -2.67
N ARG A 14 -0.42 6.06 -1.85
CA ARG A 14 -0.28 7.46 -2.25
C ARG A 14 0.95 8.05 -1.58
N GLN A 15 1.88 8.56 -2.38
CA GLN A 15 3.03 9.30 -1.84
C GLN A 15 2.75 10.80 -1.83
N ARG A 16 3.13 11.48 -0.73
CA ARG A 16 3.23 12.94 -0.66
C ARG A 16 4.58 13.30 -0.06
N ALA A 17 5.43 13.98 -0.84
CA ALA A 17 6.83 14.22 -0.49
C ALA A 17 7.52 12.90 -0.06
N ALA A 18 8.08 12.87 1.14
CA ALA A 18 8.77 11.69 1.68
C ALA A 18 7.86 10.72 2.45
N VAL A 19 6.53 10.90 2.42
CA VAL A 19 5.57 10.07 3.15
C VAL A 19 4.77 9.20 2.19
N LEU A 20 4.81 7.89 2.40
CA LEU A 20 3.95 6.93 1.71
C LEU A 20 2.74 6.58 2.58
N TYR A 21 1.55 6.88 2.10
CA TYR A 21 0.29 6.45 2.70
C TYR A 21 -0.14 5.12 2.08
N ILE A 22 -0.38 4.12 2.92
CA ILE A 22 -0.94 2.82 2.54
C ILE A 22 -2.34 2.74 3.15
N THR A 23 -3.34 2.51 2.32
CA THR A 23 -4.74 2.34 2.75
C THR A 23 -5.18 0.92 2.50
N LEU A 24 -5.67 0.25 3.54
CA LEU A 24 -6.33 -1.05 3.39
C LEU A 24 -7.68 -0.82 2.69
N ASN A 25 -7.86 -1.40 1.51
CA ASN A 25 -9.02 -1.16 0.64
C ASN A 25 -9.98 -2.36 0.66
N ARG A 26 -10.34 -2.82 1.86
CA ARG A 26 -11.32 -3.88 2.07
C ARG A 26 -12.39 -3.47 3.09
N PRO A 27 -13.15 -2.40 2.80
CA PRO A 27 -14.12 -1.83 3.75
C PRO A 27 -15.19 -2.85 4.15
N ASN A 28 -15.65 -3.68 3.21
CA ASN A 28 -16.73 -4.67 3.43
C ASN A 28 -16.31 -5.84 4.35
N SER A 29 -15.02 -5.98 4.67
CA SER A 29 -14.51 -7.00 5.58
C SER A 29 -13.75 -6.42 6.77
N GLY A 30 -13.98 -5.14 7.09
CA GLY A 30 -13.30 -4.44 8.18
C GLY A 30 -11.78 -4.42 8.04
N ASN A 31 -11.26 -4.44 6.81
CA ASN A 31 -9.82 -4.52 6.53
C ASN A 31 -9.10 -5.76 7.07
N SER A 32 -9.84 -6.86 7.29
CA SER A 32 -9.28 -8.15 7.69
C SER A 32 -8.12 -8.58 6.77
N LEU A 33 -7.04 -9.06 7.37
CA LEU A 33 -5.82 -9.47 6.66
C LEU A 33 -6.06 -10.79 5.91
N SER A 34 -6.39 -10.71 4.62
CA SER A 34 -6.39 -11.90 3.73
C SER A 34 -5.00 -12.19 3.19
N PRO A 35 -4.72 -13.43 2.74
CA PRO A 35 -3.47 -13.78 2.08
C PRO A 35 -3.08 -12.81 0.94
N LYS A 36 -4.05 -12.40 0.10
CA LYS A 36 -3.83 -11.41 -0.96
C LYS A 36 -3.32 -10.06 -0.43
N LEU A 37 -3.87 -9.58 0.69
CA LEU A 37 -3.51 -8.29 1.29
C LEU A 37 -2.13 -8.37 1.95
N ILE A 38 -1.83 -9.50 2.61
CA ILE A 38 -0.51 -9.78 3.16
C ILE A 38 0.54 -9.79 2.03
N GLY A 39 0.24 -10.45 0.91
CA GLY A 39 1.10 -10.47 -0.28
C GLY A 39 1.39 -9.06 -0.81
N GLU A 40 0.35 -8.26 -1.05
CA GLU A 40 0.52 -6.88 -1.52
C GLU A 40 1.29 -5.99 -0.52
N LEU A 41 1.14 -6.22 0.80
CA LEU A 41 1.91 -5.50 1.83
C LEU A 41 3.39 -5.88 1.78
N LEU A 42 3.70 -7.18 1.69
CA LEU A 42 5.08 -7.66 1.62
C LEU A 42 5.81 -7.09 0.40
N GLU A 43 5.14 -7.03 -0.76
CA GLU A 43 5.70 -6.42 -1.97
C GLU A 43 6.03 -4.94 -1.77
N ILE A 44 5.17 -4.17 -1.07
CA ILE A 44 5.44 -2.77 -0.77
C ILE A 44 6.65 -2.64 0.15
N TRP A 45 6.71 -3.43 1.23
CA TRP A 45 7.83 -3.39 2.18
C TRP A 45 9.16 -3.77 1.54
N GLN A 46 9.18 -4.76 0.65
CA GLN A 46 10.38 -5.13 -0.10
C GLN A 46 10.87 -3.98 -1.00
N ARG A 47 9.96 -3.31 -1.72
CA ARG A 47 10.31 -2.16 -2.57
C ARG A 47 10.83 -0.97 -1.77
N LEU A 48 10.31 -0.76 -0.57
CA LEU A 48 10.73 0.32 0.32
C LEU A 48 12.14 0.13 0.88
N GLY A 49 12.65 -1.11 0.94
CA GLY A 49 14.02 -1.37 1.42
C GLY A 49 15.08 -0.58 0.63
N ASP A 50 14.84 -0.39 -0.68
CA ASP A 50 15.77 0.30 -1.58
C ASP A 50 15.33 1.75 -1.92
N ASP A 51 14.10 2.14 -1.56
CA ASP A 51 13.54 3.46 -1.90
C ASP A 51 13.87 4.53 -0.85
N ARG A 52 14.95 5.28 -1.10
CA ARG A 52 15.37 6.40 -0.24
C ARG A 52 14.49 7.65 -0.34
N THR A 53 13.52 7.68 -1.26
CA THR A 53 12.60 8.82 -1.41
C THR A 53 11.48 8.77 -0.37
N VAL A 54 11.17 7.58 0.16
CA VAL A 54 10.19 7.38 1.23
C VAL A 54 10.93 7.30 2.57
N LYS A 55 10.60 8.20 3.48
CA LYS A 55 11.17 8.26 4.83
C LYS A 55 10.19 7.78 5.90
N VAL A 56 8.89 7.83 5.62
CA VAL A 56 7.83 7.51 6.56
C VAL A 56 6.71 6.76 5.85
N VAL A 57 6.18 5.71 6.48
CA VAL A 57 5.00 4.97 6.02
C VAL A 57 3.87 5.15 7.02
N VAL A 58 2.69 5.51 6.53
CA VAL A 58 1.47 5.63 7.34
C VAL A 58 0.45 4.61 6.83
N GLN A 59 0.08 3.65 7.68
CA GLN A 59 -1.01 2.72 7.43
C GLN A 59 -2.31 3.28 8.00
N LYS A 60 -3.39 3.25 7.22
CA LYS A 60 -4.74 3.64 7.65
C LYS A 60 -5.83 2.73 7.07
#